data_AF-A0A7R9ZES6-F1
#
_entry.id   AF-A0A7R9ZES6-F1
#
_cell.length_a   1.000
_cell.length_b   1.000
_cell.length_c   1.000
_cell.angle_alpha   90.00
_cell.angle_beta   90.00
_cell.angle_gamma   90.00
#
_symmetry.space_group_name_H-M   'P 1'
#
loop_
_entity.id
_entity.type
_entity.pdbx_description
1 polymer ?
#
loop_
_entity_poly.entity_id
_entity_poly.type
_entity_poly.pdbx_seq_one_letter_code
_entity_poly.pdbx_strand_id
1 'polypeptide(L)'
;GARLMVDAAQSVGVVPINADQMGLDMVAFGGHKGLLGPHGIGGFYSNSAVEFEHPDGAKADTAHSYCDVGSVPYAALSGLGAGIDFLLSRKHGIRSVHEHIRKITTDFIMLIKELEGLKCHGG
;
A
#
# COMPACT_ATOMS: atom_id res chain seq x y z
N GLY A 1 -1.86 -4.32 25.20
CA GLY A 1 -0.82 -4.44 24.16
C GLY A 1 -0.62 -3.08 23.50
N ALA A 2 0.30 -2.99 22.53
CA ALA A 2 0.50 -1.80 21.71
C ALA A 2 -0.23 -1.95 20.37
N ARG A 3 -0.60 -0.83 19.73
CA ARG A 3 -1.20 -0.81 18.39
C ARG A 3 -0.14 -0.94 17.31
N LEU A 4 -0.42 -1.75 16.28
CA LEU A 4 0.48 -1.97 15.16
C LEU A 4 -0.02 -1.26 13.90
N MET A 5 0.71 -0.22 13.51
CA MET A 5 0.48 0.50 12.26
C MET A 5 1.65 0.27 11.29
N VAL A 6 1.33 0.04 10.02
CA VAL A 6 2.32 -0.10 8.95
C VAL A 6 2.16 1.00 7.90
N ASP A 7 3.26 1.70 7.61
CA ASP A 7 3.39 2.47 6.37
C ASP A 7 3.70 1.49 5.24
N ALA A 8 2.72 1.27 4.38
CA ALA A 8 2.77 0.36 3.26
C ALA A 8 2.80 1.09 1.91
N ALA A 9 3.24 2.36 1.89
CA ALA A 9 3.33 3.16 0.67
C ALA A 9 4.13 2.47 -0.44
N GLN A 10 5.17 1.70 -0.11
CA GLN A 10 6.00 0.96 -1.08
C GLN A 10 5.61 -0.52 -1.22
N SER A 11 4.57 -0.99 -0.51
CA SER A 11 4.22 -2.42 -0.44
C SER A 11 2.86 -2.73 -1.05
N VAL A 12 1.83 -1.92 -0.81
CA VAL A 12 0.50 -2.18 -1.37
C VAL A 12 0.55 -2.14 -2.91
N GLY A 13 -0.03 -3.15 -3.55
CA GLY A 13 0.00 -3.34 -5.00
C GLY A 13 1.20 -4.15 -5.51
N VAL A 14 2.19 -4.42 -4.66
CA VAL A 14 3.40 -5.20 -5.01
C VAL A 14 3.60 -6.40 -4.09
N VAL A 15 3.36 -6.25 -2.79
CA VAL A 15 3.48 -7.32 -1.79
C VAL A 15 2.06 -7.72 -1.37
N PRO A 16 1.73 -9.03 -1.29
CA PRO A 16 0.46 -9.48 -0.76
C PRO A 16 0.38 -9.12 0.74
N ILE A 17 -0.57 -8.26 1.11
CA ILE A 17 -0.82 -7.85 2.48
C ILE A 17 -2.21 -8.33 2.88
N ASN A 18 -2.29 -9.01 4.03
CA ASN A 18 -3.55 -9.34 4.68
C ASN A 18 -3.47 -8.84 6.12
N ALA A 19 -4.14 -7.73 6.41
CA ALA A 19 -4.02 -7.05 7.69
C ALA A 19 -4.46 -7.94 8.87
N ASP A 20 -5.56 -8.67 8.71
CA ASP A 20 -6.10 -9.54 9.74
C ASP A 20 -5.13 -10.70 10.07
N GLN A 21 -4.63 -11.39 9.04
CA GLN A 21 -3.68 -12.50 9.21
C GLN A 21 -2.32 -12.05 9.76
N MET A 22 -1.93 -10.80 9.47
CA MET A 22 -0.69 -10.20 9.94
C MET A 22 -0.85 -9.51 11.31
N GLY A 23 -2.06 -9.46 11.88
CA GLY A 23 -2.34 -8.81 13.16
C GLY A 23 -2.11 -7.30 13.13
N LEU A 24 -2.33 -6.65 11.98
CA LEU A 24 -2.16 -5.21 11.83
C LEU A 24 -3.42 -4.47 12.29
N ASP A 25 -3.25 -3.42 13.09
CA ASP A 25 -4.35 -2.53 13.45
C ASP A 25 -4.66 -1.52 12.36
N MET A 26 -3.61 -1.03 11.69
CA MET A 26 -3.71 0.04 10.70
C MET A 26 -2.72 -0.14 9.55
N VAL A 27 -3.11 0.26 8.34
CA VAL A 27 -2.26 0.27 7.14
C VAL A 27 -2.48 1.56 6.36
N ALA A 28 -1.43 2.33 6.14
CA ALA A 28 -1.47 3.53 5.28
C ALA A 28 -0.74 3.28 3.97
N PHE A 29 -1.27 3.77 2.84
CA PHE A 29 -0.63 3.60 1.54
C PHE A 29 -0.97 4.73 0.56
N GLY A 30 -0.06 4.97 -0.40
CA GLY A 30 -0.30 5.86 -1.53
C GLY A 30 -0.79 5.09 -2.77
N GLY A 31 -1.63 5.72 -3.58
CA GLY A 31 -2.19 5.13 -4.81
C GLY A 31 -1.21 5.15 -6.00
N HIS A 32 -0.37 6.17 -6.10
CA HIS A 32 0.52 6.43 -7.25
C HIS A 32 1.83 5.61 -7.30
N LYS A 33 1.85 4.46 -6.63
CA LYS A 33 3.02 3.57 -6.57
C LYS A 33 2.60 2.18 -7.07
N GLY A 34 2.64 1.17 -6.21
CA GLY A 34 2.29 -0.20 -6.57
C GLY A 34 0.85 -0.37 -7.07
N LEU A 35 -0.07 0.52 -6.69
CA LEU A 35 -1.47 0.49 -7.09
C LEU A 35 -1.79 1.12 -8.45
N LEU A 36 -0.81 1.75 -9.10
CA LEU A 36 -0.96 2.35 -10.44
C LEU A 36 -2.05 3.43 -10.54
N GLY A 37 -2.42 4.03 -9.41
CA GLY A 37 -3.39 5.12 -9.35
C GLY A 37 -2.76 6.50 -9.65
N PRO A 38 -3.58 7.55 -9.78
CA PRO A 38 -3.09 8.92 -9.92
C PRO A 38 -2.35 9.46 -8.69
N HIS A 39 -1.60 10.54 -8.85
CA HIS A 39 -1.04 11.28 -7.71
C HIS A 39 -2.14 11.93 -6.85
N GLY A 40 -1.86 12.16 -5.57
CA GLY A 40 -2.78 12.84 -4.66
C GLY A 40 -3.94 11.97 -4.13
N ILE A 41 -3.91 10.66 -4.35
CA ILE A 41 -4.86 9.69 -3.77
C ILE A 41 -4.12 8.51 -3.14
N GLY A 42 -4.74 7.89 -2.15
CA GLY A 42 -4.23 6.75 -1.40
C GLY A 42 -5.35 6.09 -0.61
N GLY A 43 -4.98 5.35 0.42
CA GLY A 43 -5.95 4.76 1.32
C GLY A 43 -5.37 4.49 2.70
N PHE A 44 -6.28 4.34 3.64
CA PHE A 44 -5.99 4.05 5.02
C PHE A 44 -6.98 3.00 5.50
N TYR A 45 -6.45 1.85 5.93
CA TYR A 45 -7.21 0.77 6.52
C TYR A 45 -7.03 0.80 8.03
N SER A 46 -8.09 0.52 8.76
CA SER A 46 -8.04 0.22 10.19
C SER A 46 -9.02 -0.89 10.55
N ASN A 47 -8.66 -1.70 11.55
CA ASN A 47 -9.62 -2.62 12.15
C ASN A 47 -10.65 -1.86 13.02
N SER A 48 -11.73 -2.55 13.43
CA SER A 48 -12.82 -1.96 14.20
C SER A 48 -12.46 -1.59 15.64
N ALA A 49 -11.29 -2.03 16.14
CA ALA A 49 -10.86 -1.70 17.48
C ALA A 49 -10.16 -0.33 17.54
N VAL A 50 -9.84 0.31 16.42
CA VAL A 50 -9.22 1.64 16.38
C VAL A 50 -10.31 2.71 16.31
N GLU A 51 -10.30 3.62 17.27
CA GLU A 51 -11.18 4.80 17.29
C GLU A 51 -10.42 6.02 16.76
N PHE A 52 -11.13 6.92 16.06
CA PHE A 52 -10.58 8.13 15.46
C PHE A 52 -11.28 9.36 16.01
N GLU A 53 -10.48 10.37 16.35
CA GLU A 53 -10.96 11.70 16.73
C GLU A 53 -10.43 12.70 15.72
N HIS A 54 -11.33 13.55 15.20
CA HIS A 54 -10.94 14.64 14.34
C HIS A 54 -10.11 15.67 15.12
N PRO A 55 -9.24 16.44 14.46
CA PRO A 55 -8.45 17.51 15.09
C PRO A 55 -9.31 18.61 15.78
N ASP A 56 -10.58 18.74 15.39
CA ASP A 56 -11.55 19.66 15.99
C ASP A 56 -12.32 19.04 17.19
N GLY A 57 -11.99 17.80 17.58
CA GLY A 57 -12.61 17.07 18.68
C GLY A 57 -13.92 16.36 18.32
N ALA A 58 -14.37 16.42 17.07
CA ALA A 58 -15.50 15.61 16.63
C ALA A 58 -15.10 14.13 16.55
N LYS A 59 -15.98 13.23 17.01
CA LYS A 59 -15.77 11.79 16.77
C LYS A 59 -15.88 11.51 15.28
N ALA A 60 -14.89 10.84 14.72
CA ALA A 60 -15.01 10.29 13.38
C ALA A 60 -15.72 8.94 13.51
N ASP A 61 -16.89 8.80 12.90
CA ASP A 61 -17.67 7.56 12.96
C ASP A 61 -16.96 6.39 12.25
N THR A 62 -16.02 6.71 11.35
CA THR A 62 -15.22 5.74 10.60
C THR A 62 -13.85 6.32 10.26
N ALA A 63 -12.91 5.45 9.87
CA ALA A 63 -11.65 5.87 9.25
C ALA A 63 -11.87 6.74 8.00
N HIS A 64 -12.96 6.49 7.25
CA HIS A 64 -13.35 7.29 6.09
C HIS A 64 -13.65 8.74 6.50
N SER A 65 -14.47 8.93 7.53
CA SER A 65 -14.78 10.25 8.08
C SER A 65 -13.51 10.98 8.52
N TYR A 66 -12.57 10.29 9.17
CA TYR A 66 -11.29 10.87 9.60
C TYR A 66 -10.37 11.28 8.44
N CYS A 67 -10.23 10.42 7.42
CA CYS A 67 -9.26 10.61 6.35
C CYS A 67 -9.78 11.44 5.16
N ASP A 68 -11.07 11.36 4.84
CA ASP A 68 -11.65 11.97 3.66
C ASP A 68 -12.29 13.33 4.00
N VAL A 69 -11.43 14.30 4.31
CA VAL A 69 -11.82 15.67 4.66
C VAL A 69 -12.05 16.54 3.42
N GLY A 70 -13.21 17.17 3.35
CA GLY A 70 -13.57 18.09 2.27
C GLY A 70 -14.02 17.39 0.98
N SER A 71 -13.84 18.06 -0.16
CA SER A 71 -14.33 17.56 -1.45
C SER A 71 -13.47 16.42 -1.98
N VAL A 72 -14.10 15.29 -2.25
CA VAL A 72 -13.45 14.09 -2.80
C VAL A 72 -12.96 14.33 -4.24
N PRO A 73 -11.68 14.02 -4.57
CA PRO A 73 -11.17 14.11 -5.93
C PRO A 73 -11.64 12.92 -6.77
N TYR A 74 -12.89 12.95 -7.26
CA TYR A 74 -13.53 11.83 -7.96
C TYR A 74 -12.70 11.25 -9.12
N ALA A 75 -12.04 12.08 -9.92
CA ALA A 75 -11.19 11.60 -11.01
C ALA A 75 -10.01 10.76 -10.49
N ALA A 76 -9.39 11.19 -9.38
CA ALA A 76 -8.27 10.46 -8.77
C ALA A 76 -8.76 9.15 -8.12
N LEU A 77 -9.92 9.20 -7.43
CA LEU A 77 -10.55 8.02 -6.84
C LEU A 77 -10.91 6.97 -7.89
N SER A 78 -11.55 7.38 -9.00
CA SER A 78 -11.86 6.49 -10.13
C SER A 78 -10.60 5.93 -10.77
N GLY A 79 -9.54 6.73 -10.91
CA GLY A 79 -8.25 6.26 -11.42
C GLY A 79 -7.58 5.24 -10.49
N LEU A 80 -7.67 5.43 -9.17
CA LEU A 80 -7.20 4.45 -8.19
C LEU A 80 -7.99 3.14 -8.30
N GLY A 81 -9.32 3.22 -8.41
CA GLY A 81 -10.17 2.05 -8.63
C GLY A 81 -9.78 1.28 -9.88
N ALA A 82 -9.58 1.96 -11.01
CA ALA A 82 -9.14 1.33 -12.25
C ALA A 82 -7.77 0.63 -12.13
N GLY A 83 -6.82 1.23 -11.39
CA GLY A 83 -5.52 0.61 -11.10
C GLY A 83 -5.65 -0.68 -10.27
N ILE A 84 -6.51 -0.65 -9.24
CA ILE A 84 -6.82 -1.84 -8.42
C ILE A 84 -7.47 -2.92 -9.28
N ASP A 85 -8.49 -2.59 -10.07
CA ASP A 85 -9.18 -3.54 -10.94
C ASP A 85 -8.21 -4.19 -11.93
N PHE A 86 -7.33 -3.39 -12.55
CA PHE A 86 -6.29 -3.90 -13.43
C PHE A 86 -5.40 -4.92 -12.72
N LEU A 87 -4.92 -4.62 -11.52
CA LEU A 87 -4.06 -5.52 -10.75
C LEU A 87 -4.78 -6.81 -10.34
N LEU A 88 -6.04 -6.71 -9.91
CA LEU A 88 -6.86 -7.86 -9.53
C LEU A 88 -7.28 -8.72 -10.74
N SER A 89 -7.38 -8.13 -11.93
CA SER A 89 -7.68 -8.86 -13.17
C SER A 89 -6.55 -9.81 -13.60
N ARG A 90 -5.33 -9.62 -13.09
CA ARG A 90 -4.18 -10.46 -13.44
C ARG A 90 -4.37 -11.88 -12.92
N LYS A 91 -3.84 -12.86 -13.66
CA LYS A 91 -3.76 -14.25 -13.18
C LYS A 91 -2.94 -14.28 -11.87
N HIS A 92 -3.55 -14.78 -10.80
CA HIS A 92 -3.01 -14.76 -9.42
C HIS A 92 -2.88 -13.36 -8.77
N GLY A 93 -3.50 -12.33 -9.34
CA GLY A 93 -3.59 -10.98 -8.77
C GLY A 93 -2.24 -10.38 -8.35
N ILE A 94 -2.18 -9.78 -7.16
CA ILE A 94 -0.96 -9.15 -6.61
C ILE A 94 0.18 -10.15 -6.42
N ARG A 95 -0.10 -11.44 -6.19
CA ARG A 95 0.97 -12.43 -6.00
C ARG A 95 1.82 -12.59 -7.25
N SER A 96 1.23 -12.57 -8.45
CA SER A 96 2.03 -12.65 -9.69
C SER A 96 2.88 -11.39 -9.90
N VAL A 97 2.39 -10.22 -9.48
CA VAL A 97 3.17 -8.97 -9.47
C VAL A 97 4.37 -9.09 -8.53
N HIS A 98 4.14 -9.58 -7.30
CA HIS A 98 5.18 -9.80 -6.32
C HIS A 98 6.29 -10.71 -6.84
N GLU A 99 5.91 -11.87 -7.36
CA GLU A 99 6.84 -12.88 -7.86
C GLU A 99 7.66 -12.36 -9.04
N HIS A 100 7.03 -11.62 -9.95
CA HIS A 100 7.71 -11.04 -11.10
C HIS A 100 8.75 -10.00 -10.68
N ILE A 101 8.36 -9.05 -9.82
CA ILE A 101 9.27 -8.00 -9.33
C ILE A 101 10.41 -8.64 -8.54
N ARG A 102 10.12 -9.57 -7.63
CA ARG A 102 11.12 -10.27 -6.84
C ARG A 102 12.12 -11.02 -7.74
N LYS A 103 11.65 -11.68 -8.79
CA LYS A 103 12.52 -12.36 -9.76
C LYS A 103 13.49 -11.38 -10.41
N ILE A 104 12.97 -10.30 -11.02
CA ILE A 104 13.82 -9.32 -11.73
C ILE A 104 14.81 -8.66 -10.76
N THR A 105 14.36 -8.29 -9.56
CA THR A 105 15.23 -7.71 -8.53
C THR A 105 16.32 -8.69 -8.10
N THR A 106 15.99 -9.97 -7.92
CA THR A 106 16.96 -11.01 -7.54
C THR A 106 18.00 -11.21 -8.65
N ASP A 107 17.55 -11.35 -9.90
CA ASP A 107 18.43 -11.51 -11.07
C ASP A 107 19.38 -10.32 -11.21
N PHE A 108 18.86 -9.09 -11.05
CA PHE A 108 19.66 -7.87 -11.07
C PHE A 108 20.70 -7.85 -9.96
N ILE A 109 20.29 -8.13 -8.71
CA ILE A 109 21.20 -8.15 -7.55
C ILE A 109 22.31 -9.18 -7.73
N MET A 110 21.99 -10.37 -8.25
CA MET A 110 23.00 -11.41 -8.52
C MET A 110 24.04 -10.92 -9.53
N LEU A 111 23.60 -10.31 -10.62
CA LEU A 111 24.50 -9.81 -11.67
C LEU A 111 25.42 -8.69 -11.17
N ILE A 112 24.89 -7.70 -10.44
CA ILE A 112 25.71 -6.57 -9.98
C ILE A 112 26.69 -6.95 -8.87
N LYS A 113 26.42 -8.04 -8.13
CA LYS A 113 27.32 -8.56 -7.09
C LYS A 113 28.61 -9.16 -7.67
N GLU A 114 28.61 -9.54 -8.94
CA GLU A 114 29.80 -10.04 -9.63
C GLU A 114 30.77 -8.92 -10.05
N LEU A 115 30.33 -7.66 -9.99
CA LEU A 115 31.16 -6.51 -10.37
C LEU A 115 32.05 -6.07 -9.21
N GLU A 116 33.37 -6.01 -9.46
CA GLU A 116 34.34 -5.52 -8.48
C GLU A 116 34.05 -4.06 -8.09
N GLY A 117 34.21 -3.77 -6.80
CA GLY A 117 34.02 -2.41 -6.25
C GLY A 117 32.58 -2.04 -5.91
N LEU A 118 31.59 -2.89 -6.18
CA LEU A 118 30.20 -2.66 -5.78
C LEU A 118 29.87 -3.30 -4.43
N LYS A 119 29.09 -2.57 -3.62
CA LYS A 119 28.54 -3.05 -2.35
C LYS A 119 27.03 -2.90 -2.35
N CYS A 120 26.34 -4.03 -2.24
CA CYS A 120 24.88 -4.06 -2.11
C CYS A 120 24.46 -3.88 -0.64
N HIS A 121 23.42 -3.08 -0.42
CA HIS A 121 22.78 -2.89 0.88
C HIS A 121 21.29 -3.24 0.78
N GLY A 122 20.79 -4.06 1.71
CA GLY A 122 19.36 -4.39 1.79
C GLY A 122 18.82 -5.09 0.54
N GLY A 123 19.24 -6.33 0.30
CA GLY A 123 18.79 -7.17 -0.81
C GLY A 123 18.17 -8.48 -0.36
#